data_AF-A0A0S8F0G9-F1
#
_entry.id   AF-A0A0S8F0G9-F1
#
_cell.length_a   1.000
_cell.length_b   1.000
_cell.length_c   1.000
_cell.angle_alpha   90.00
_cell.angle_beta   90.00
_cell.angle_gamma   90.00
#
_symmetry.space_group_name_H-M   'P 1'
#
loop_
_entity.id
_entity.type
_entity.pdbx_description
1 polymer ?
#
loop_
_entity_poly.entity_id
_entity_poly.type
_entity_poly.pdbx_seq_one_letter_code
_entity_poly.pdbx_strand_id
1 'polypeptide(L)'
;MLEARRSSCFIRGLALLAWGCSSCQSSSEAPGNEWPTSTGEEQGFDSAELAAVVARIDDENLPIDSVQIVRNGVMILDAYF
;
A
#
# COMPACT_ATOMS: atom_id res chain seq x y z
N MET A 1 47.03 10.84 -51.63
CA MET A 1 46.02 11.52 -52.45
C MET A 1 44.72 11.54 -51.62
N LEU A 2 44.36 12.73 -51.12
CA LEU A 2 43.08 13.17 -50.50
C LEU A 2 42.52 12.39 -49.29
N GLU A 3 42.57 13.00 -48.10
CA GLU A 3 41.43 13.66 -47.39
C GLU A 3 40.46 12.66 -46.71
N ALA A 4 40.48 12.50 -45.38
CA ALA A 4 39.88 13.39 -44.36
C ALA A 4 38.37 13.14 -44.13
N ARG A 5 38.00 13.09 -42.83
CA ARG A 5 36.65 13.13 -42.20
C ARG A 5 35.93 11.78 -42.09
N ARG A 6 35.38 11.34 -40.95
CA ARG A 6 35.18 11.83 -39.56
C ARG A 6 34.94 10.55 -38.74
N SER A 7 35.81 10.19 -37.80
CA SER A 7 35.58 10.36 -36.35
C SER A 7 34.11 10.30 -35.90
N SER A 8 33.83 9.26 -35.12
CA SER A 8 33.01 9.26 -33.90
C SER A 8 31.65 9.94 -33.96
N CYS A 9 30.62 9.13 -34.18
CA CYS A 9 29.40 9.12 -33.38
C CYS A 9 28.71 7.79 -33.69
N PHE A 10 27.93 7.20 -32.77
CA PHE A 10 27.37 5.85 -32.88
C PHE A 10 28.46 4.77 -32.77
N ILE A 11 28.77 4.20 -31.62
CA ILE A 11 27.91 3.27 -30.87
C ILE A 11 28.65 3.10 -29.53
N ARG A 12 28.24 3.79 -28.46
CA ARG A 12 28.62 3.49 -27.06
C ARG A 12 27.93 4.34 -25.98
N GLY A 13 26.87 5.09 -26.32
CA GLY A 13 26.24 6.05 -25.40
C GLY A 13 24.80 5.74 -24.97
N LEU A 14 24.20 4.62 -25.38
CA LEU A 14 22.76 4.39 -25.20
C LEU A 14 22.44 2.98 -24.65
N ALA A 15 23.10 2.57 -23.56
CA ALA A 15 22.86 1.27 -22.93
C ALA A 15 22.82 1.32 -21.39
N LEU A 16 22.53 2.49 -20.79
CA LEU A 16 22.51 2.67 -19.33
C LEU A 16 21.26 3.38 -18.78
N LEU A 17 20.17 3.51 -19.55
CA LEU A 17 18.95 4.20 -19.10
C LEU A 17 17.67 3.33 -19.13
N ALA A 18 17.78 2.02 -19.34
CA ALA A 18 16.63 1.12 -19.46
C ALA A 18 16.42 0.18 -18.25
N TRP A 19 17.01 0.47 -17.10
CA TRP A 19 16.89 -0.34 -15.87
C TRP A 19 16.39 0.49 -14.69
N GLY A 20 15.17 1.01 -14.80
CA GLY A 20 14.66 1.91 -13.76
C GLY A 20 13.17 1.89 -13.49
N CYS A 21 12.40 0.92 -14.02
CA CYS A 21 11.03 0.69 -13.58
C CYS A 21 10.76 -0.82 -13.56
N SER A 22 11.34 -1.53 -12.61
CA SER A 22 10.75 -2.82 -12.19
C SER A 22 9.43 -2.48 -11.52
N SER A 23 8.36 -2.98 -12.12
CA SER A 23 6.97 -2.76 -11.76
C SER A 23 6.77 -2.79 -10.24
N CYS A 24 6.25 -1.71 -9.66
CA CYS A 24 5.48 -1.80 -8.41
C CYS A 24 4.20 -2.58 -8.73
N GLN A 25 4.29 -3.91 -8.78
CA GLN A 25 3.12 -4.78 -8.86
C GLN A 25 2.58 -4.94 -7.45
N SER A 26 1.73 -4.01 -7.01
CA SER A 26 0.91 -4.23 -5.83
C SER A 26 -0.14 -5.29 -6.20
N SER A 27 0.09 -6.55 -5.81
CA SER A 27 -0.96 -7.57 -5.87
C SER A 27 -1.99 -7.23 -4.79
N SER A 28 -2.93 -6.36 -5.12
CA SER A 28 -4.13 -6.14 -4.33
C SER A 28 -5.12 -7.27 -4.63
N GLU A 29 -4.73 -8.51 -4.33
CA GLU A 29 -5.70 -9.60 -4.30
C GLU A 29 -6.58 -9.33 -3.08
N ALA A 30 -7.82 -8.89 -3.30
CA ALA A 30 -8.79 -8.84 -2.22
C ALA A 30 -8.93 -10.27 -1.68
N PRO A 31 -8.93 -10.47 -0.35
CA PRO A 31 -9.08 -11.80 0.20
C PRO A 31 -10.39 -12.42 -0.29
N GLY A 32 -10.33 -13.67 -0.74
CA GLY A 32 -11.49 -14.32 -1.35
C GLY A 32 -12.68 -14.40 -0.41
N ASN A 33 -12.48 -14.95 0.80
CA ASN A 33 -13.57 -15.27 1.73
C ASN A 33 -13.44 -14.56 3.08
N GLU A 34 -12.20 -14.35 3.54
CA GLU A 34 -11.90 -13.82 4.87
C GLU A 34 -10.68 -12.91 4.80
N TRP A 35 -10.78 -11.74 5.42
CA TRP A 35 -9.65 -10.84 5.51
C TRP A 35 -8.57 -11.40 6.44
N PRO A 36 -7.29 -11.35 6.06
CA PRO A 36 -6.21 -11.59 7.01
C PRO A 36 -6.29 -10.55 8.13
N THR A 37 -6.04 -10.94 9.37
CA THR A 37 -6.12 -10.04 10.53
C THR A 37 -4.74 -9.71 11.09
N SER A 38 -4.59 -8.52 11.68
CA SER A 38 -3.39 -8.08 12.39
C SER A 38 -3.79 -7.16 13.54
N THR A 39 -2.90 -6.96 14.50
CA THR A 39 -3.15 -6.03 15.61
C THR A 39 -3.08 -4.57 15.13
N GLY A 40 -3.73 -3.67 15.87
CA GLY A 40 -3.59 -2.23 15.63
C GLY A 40 -2.13 -1.80 15.70
N GLU A 41 -1.40 -2.27 16.71
CA GLU A 41 -0.01 -1.90 16.99
C GLU A 41 0.93 -2.26 15.84
N GLU A 42 0.83 -3.47 15.29
CA GLU A 42 1.61 -3.92 14.13
C GLU A 42 1.34 -3.06 12.89
N GLN A 43 0.13 -2.51 12.79
CA GLN A 43 -0.29 -1.64 11.71
C GLN A 43 -0.20 -0.16 12.09
N GLY A 44 0.50 0.20 13.17
CA GLY A 44 0.75 1.60 13.58
C GLY A 44 -0.48 2.36 14.10
N PHE A 45 -1.49 1.64 14.58
CA PHE A 45 -2.61 2.18 15.36
C PHE A 45 -2.39 1.93 16.85
N ASP A 46 -2.93 2.81 17.69
CA ASP A 46 -3.08 2.56 19.12
C ASP A 46 -4.42 1.84 19.36
N SER A 47 -4.38 0.58 19.79
CA SER A 47 -5.62 -0.18 20.00
C SER A 47 -6.45 0.37 21.16
N ALA A 48 -5.86 1.07 22.13
CA ALA A 48 -6.62 1.68 23.21
C ALA A 48 -7.46 2.86 22.70
N GLU A 49 -6.93 3.64 21.74
CA GLU A 49 -7.69 4.71 21.10
C GLU A 49 -8.82 4.15 20.22
N LEU A 50 -8.55 3.08 19.47
CA LEU A 50 -9.60 2.38 18.69
C LEU A 50 -10.71 1.85 19.60
N ALA A 51 -10.34 1.23 20.73
CA ALA A 51 -11.31 0.74 21.71
C ALA A 51 -12.14 1.88 22.32
N ALA A 52 -11.53 3.05 22.58
CA ALA A 52 -12.25 4.21 23.09
C ALA A 52 -13.28 4.74 22.08
N VAL A 53 -12.97 4.72 20.78
CA VAL A 53 -13.93 5.08 19.72
C VAL A 53 -15.08 4.10 19.66
N VAL A 54 -14.80 2.79 19.70
CA VAL A 54 -15.84 1.74 19.71
C VAL A 54 -16.74 1.90 20.94
N ALA A 55 -16.15 2.08 22.13
CA ALA A 55 -16.91 2.29 23.37
C ALA A 55 -17.82 3.54 23.25
N ARG A 56 -17.31 4.63 22.68
CA ARG A 56 -18.09 5.85 22.48
C ARG A 56 -19.31 5.63 21.56
N ILE A 57 -19.17 4.83 20.51
CA ILE A 57 -20.28 4.53 19.58
C ILE A 57 -21.42 3.83 20.33
N ASP A 58 -21.07 2.84 21.15
CA ASP A 58 -22.01 2.08 21.97
C ASP A 58 -22.64 2.96 23.08
N ASP A 59 -21.80 3.67 23.84
CA ASP A 59 -22.22 4.51 24.97
C ASP A 59 -23.14 5.67 24.56
N GLU A 60 -22.87 6.31 23.41
CA GLU A 60 -23.68 7.41 22.88
C GLU A 60 -24.86 6.92 22.04
N ASN A 61 -24.99 5.60 21.81
CA ASN A 61 -25.99 4.97 20.96
C ASN A 61 -26.08 5.65 19.58
N LEU A 62 -24.91 5.85 18.96
CA LEU A 62 -24.82 6.50 17.66
C LEU A 62 -25.49 5.61 16.61
N PRO A 63 -26.14 6.20 15.58
CA PRO A 63 -26.82 5.44 14.53
C PRO A 63 -25.78 4.86 13.53
N ILE A 64 -24.93 3.95 14.00
CA ILE A 64 -23.87 3.28 13.27
C ILE A 64 -24.06 1.77 13.47
N ASP A 65 -24.32 1.02 12.40
CA ASP A 65 -24.52 -0.43 12.51
C ASP A 65 -23.19 -1.20 12.63
N SER A 66 -22.12 -0.71 11.99
CA SER A 66 -20.81 -1.36 12.01
C SER A 66 -19.66 -0.42 11.65
N VAL A 67 -18.45 -0.77 12.11
CA VAL A 67 -17.19 -0.12 11.75
C VAL A 67 -16.15 -1.19 11.44
N GLN A 68 -15.55 -1.10 10.25
CA GLN A 68 -14.47 -1.98 9.82
C GLN A 68 -13.27 -1.17 9.33
N ILE A 69 -12.06 -1.54 9.75
CA ILE A 69 -10.81 -0.88 9.37
C ILE A 69 -9.84 -1.91 8.79
N VAL A 70 -9.40 -1.64 7.55
CA VAL A 70 -8.40 -2.44 6.83
C VAL A 70 -7.23 -1.54 6.42
N ARG A 71 -6.00 -1.95 6.71
CA ARG A 71 -4.77 -1.26 6.28
C ARG A 71 -3.77 -2.27 5.76
N ASN A 72 -3.04 -1.93 4.70
CA ASN A 72 -2.00 -2.80 4.12
C ASN A 72 -2.52 -4.21 3.73
N GLY A 73 -3.81 -4.33 3.41
CA GLY A 73 -4.43 -5.61 3.06
C GLY A 73 -4.78 -6.52 4.24
N VAL A 74 -4.66 -6.02 5.48
CA VAL A 74 -5.06 -6.75 6.69
C VAL A 74 -6.12 -5.96 7.47
N MET A 75 -7.08 -6.68 8.04
CA MET A 75 -8.12 -6.16 8.89
C MET A 75 -7.59 -5.96 10.31
N ILE A 76 -7.91 -4.80 10.87
CA ILE A 76 -7.44 -4.34 12.18
C ILE A 76 -8.60 -4.22 13.16
N LEU A 77 -9.77 -3.82 12.66
CA LEU A 77 -10.98 -3.65 13.45
C LEU A 77 -12.18 -4.14 12.64
N ASP A 78 -13.06 -4.86 13.31
CA ASP A 78 -14.37 -5.28 12.79
C ASP A 78 -15.36 -5.29 13.97
N ALA A 79 -16.22 -4.29 14.03
CA ALA A 79 -17.15 -4.05 15.14
C ALA A 79 -18.57 -3.81 14.63
N TYR A 80 -19.55 -4.28 15.40
CA TYR A 80 -20.98 -4.19 15.13
C TYR A 80 -21.68 -3.71 16.40
N PHE A 81 -22.72 -2.89 16.25
CA PHE A 81 -23.45 -2.23 17.36
C PHE A 81 -24.94 -2.54 17.28
#